data_AF-A0A8J3MGA5-F1
#
_entry.id   AF-A0A8J3MGA5-F1
#
_cell.length_a   1.000
_cell.length_b   1.000
_cell.length_c   1.000
_cell.angle_alpha   90.00
_cell.angle_beta   90.00
_cell.angle_gamma   90.00
#
_symmetry.space_group_name_H-M   'P 1'
#
loop_
_entity.id
_entity.type
_entity.pdbx_description
1 polymer ?
#
loop_
_entity_poly.entity_id
_entity_poly.type
_entity_poly.pdbx_seq_one_letter_code
_entity_poly.pdbx_strand_id
1 'polypeptide(L)'
;MSVSSQCDTERALLAKERAELGEFPEQELDELTGLYEAKRLRPAAARQVALELTAVDTFAAHTEVELGISAHDLANPWHAAGSSALAFTGVRCCRWPRSCCLRRASASRSPSRSCWPA
;
A
#
# COMPACT_ATOMS: atom_id res chain seq x y z
N MET A 1 6.70 12.20 -5.26
CA MET A 1 6.41 12.63 -3.88
C MET A 1 7.55 12.10 -3.01
N SER A 2 8.17 12.95 -2.19
CA SER A 2 9.31 12.57 -1.35
C SER A 2 8.81 11.74 -0.18
N VAL A 3 9.58 10.74 0.27
CA VAL A 3 9.27 9.94 1.49
C VAL A 3 9.06 10.87 2.70
N SER A 4 9.76 12.00 2.76
CA SER A 4 9.56 13.01 3.81
C SER A 4 8.13 13.59 3.85
N SER A 5 7.56 13.94 2.70
CA SER A 5 6.19 14.48 2.64
C SER A 5 5.10 13.46 3.00
N GLN A 6 5.37 12.16 2.81
CA GLN A 6 4.47 11.09 3.23
C GLN A 6 4.51 10.92 4.76
N CYS A 7 5.70 10.81 5.35
CA CYS A 7 5.85 10.70 6.80
C CYS A 7 5.30 11.90 7.57
N ASP A 8 5.42 13.11 7.03
CA ASP A 8 4.86 14.31 7.66
C ASP A 8 3.32 14.32 7.61
N THR A 9 2.74 13.78 6.54
CA THR A 9 1.29 13.61 6.42
C THR A 9 0.76 12.57 7.41
N GLU A 10 1.41 11.42 7.51
CA GLU A 10 1.05 10.36 8.47
C GLU A 10 1.12 10.86 9.91
N ARG A 11 2.16 11.62 10.27
CA ARG A 11 2.28 12.24 11.60
C ARG A 11 1.16 13.22 11.90
N ALA A 12 0.72 13.99 10.91
CA ALA A 12 -0.42 14.90 11.07
C ALA A 12 -1.73 14.15 11.30
N LEU A 13 -1.96 13.06 10.57
CA LEU A 13 -3.15 12.21 10.74
C LEU A 13 -3.19 11.55 12.13
N LEU A 14 -2.07 11.00 12.59
CA LEU A 14 -1.97 10.41 13.94
C LEU A 14 -2.21 11.43 15.07
N ALA A 15 -1.78 12.68 14.87
CA ALA A 15 -2.00 13.74 15.84
C ALA A 15 -3.48 14.17 15.89
N LYS A 16 -4.14 14.22 14.72
CA LYS A 16 -5.57 14.49 14.59
C LYS A 16 -6.37 13.40 15.30
N GLU A 17 -6.08 12.13 14.98
CA GLU A 17 -6.72 10.96 15.57
C GLU A 17 -6.65 10.97 17.10
N ARG A 18 -5.48 11.26 17.66
CA ARG A 18 -5.31 11.33 19.12
C ARG A 18 -6.14 12.43 19.77
N ALA A 19 -6.37 13.54 19.08
CA ALA A 19 -7.23 14.61 19.57
C ALA A 19 -8.70 14.18 19.53
N GLU A 20 -9.14 13.57 18.43
CA GLU A 20 -10.53 13.13 18.23
C GLU A 20 -10.93 12.05 19.24
N LEU A 21 -10.08 11.05 19.48
CA LEU A 21 -10.28 10.03 20.53
C LEU A 21 -10.39 10.61 21.94
N GLY A 22 -9.77 11.77 22.20
CA GLY A 22 -9.86 12.44 23.50
C GLY A 22 -11.11 13.31 23.65
N GLU A 23 -11.57 13.90 22.56
CA GLU A 23 -12.69 14.85 22.55
C GLU A 23 -14.04 14.15 22.34
N PHE A 24 -14.09 13.09 21.53
CA PHE A 24 -15.32 12.44 21.09
C PHE A 24 -15.31 10.90 21.17
N PRO A 25 -14.91 10.29 22.30
CA PRO A 25 -14.69 8.84 22.39
C PRO A 25 -15.91 7.97 22.03
N GLU A 26 -17.13 8.46 22.28
CA GLU A 26 -18.36 7.72 21.90
C GLU A 26 -18.63 7.77 20.40
N GLN A 27 -18.36 8.91 19.75
CA GLN A 27 -18.55 9.07 18.31
C GLN A 27 -17.53 8.23 17.55
N GLU A 28 -16.28 8.24 18.01
CA GLU A 28 -15.21 7.41 17.50
C GLU A 28 -15.57 5.90 17.57
N LEU A 29 -16.13 5.43 18.68
CA LEU A 29 -16.58 4.03 18.77
C LEU A 29 -17.67 3.69 17.74
N ASP A 30 -18.60 4.62 17.48
CA ASP A 30 -19.64 4.45 16.48
C ASP A 30 -19.06 4.48 15.05
N GLU A 31 -18.05 5.31 14.79
CA GLU A 31 -17.31 5.32 13.52
C GLU A 31 -16.58 4.00 13.29
N LEU A 32 -15.83 3.51 14.28
CA LEU A 32 -15.14 2.21 14.21
C LEU A 32 -16.13 1.07 13.97
N THR A 33 -17.29 1.11 14.62
CA THR A 33 -18.39 0.16 14.40
C THR A 33 -18.85 0.21 12.94
N GLY A 34 -19.09 1.41 12.39
CA GLY A 34 -19.48 1.61 10.99
C GLY A 34 -18.46 1.07 10.00
N LEU A 35 -17.16 1.18 10.29
CA LEU A 35 -16.10 0.64 9.45
C LEU A 35 -16.12 -0.89 9.42
N TYR A 36 -16.42 -1.55 10.55
CA TYR A 36 -16.59 -3.01 10.57
C TYR A 36 -17.87 -3.46 9.87
N GLU A 37 -18.96 -2.70 9.95
CA GLU A 37 -20.16 -2.95 9.15
C GLU A 37 -19.87 -2.85 7.65
N ALA A 38 -19.08 -1.85 7.23
CA ALA A 38 -18.62 -1.71 5.84
C ALA A 38 -17.79 -2.93 5.37
N LYS A 39 -17.09 -3.60 6.30
CA LYS A 39 -16.40 -4.89 6.09
C LYS A 39 -17.34 -6.10 6.13
N ARG A 40 -18.66 -5.89 6.02
CA ARG A 40 -19.73 -6.91 5.96
C ARG A 40 -19.97 -7.65 7.27
N LEU A 41 -19.56 -7.10 8.41
CA LEU A 41 -20.01 -7.61 9.71
C LEU A 41 -21.47 -7.19 9.95
N ARG A 42 -22.21 -8.05 10.66
CA ARG A 42 -23.54 -7.68 11.17
C ARG A 42 -23.38 -6.58 12.23
N PRO A 43 -24.30 -5.62 12.39
CA PRO A 43 -24.17 -4.51 13.34
C PRO A 43 -23.80 -4.94 14.76
N ALA A 44 -24.49 -5.95 15.30
CA ALA A 44 -24.19 -6.48 16.64
C ALA A 44 -22.77 -7.04 16.77
N ALA A 45 -22.25 -7.68 15.72
CA ALA A 45 -20.89 -8.22 15.71
C ALA A 45 -19.84 -7.11 15.51
N ALA A 46 -20.13 -6.15 14.62
CA ALA A 46 -19.25 -4.99 14.39
C ALA A 46 -19.04 -4.19 15.68
N ARG A 47 -20.14 -3.90 16.41
CA ARG A 47 -20.06 -3.17 17.67
C ARG A 47 -19.32 -3.94 18.76
N GLN A 48 -19.52 -5.26 18.83
CA GLN A 48 -18.80 -6.09 19.78
C GLN A 48 -17.30 -6.10 19.50
N VAL A 49 -16.91 -6.23 18.24
CA VAL A 49 -15.49 -6.17 17.83
C VAL A 49 -14.89 -4.79 18.13
N ALA A 50 -15.61 -3.70 17.81
CA ALA A 50 -15.16 -2.35 18.11
C ALA A 50 -14.92 -2.17 19.62
N LEU A 51 -15.86 -2.59 20.47
CA LEU A 51 -15.69 -2.54 21.93
C LEU A 51 -14.49 -3.35 22.43
N GLU A 52 -14.32 -4.58 21.95
CA GLU A 52 -13.24 -5.46 22.36
C GLU A 52 -11.86 -4.90 21.97
N LEU A 53 -11.74 -4.34 20.76
CA LEU A 53 -10.48 -3.76 20.28
C LEU A 53 -10.19 -2.42 20.96
N THR A 54 -11.19 -1.55 21.10
CA THR A 54 -11.07 -0.26 21.80
C THR A 54 -10.69 -0.45 23.26
N ALA A 55 -11.15 -1.51 23.92
CA ALA A 55 -10.80 -1.84 25.30
C ALA A 55 -9.33 -2.29 25.47
N VAL A 56 -8.71 -2.85 24.42
CA VAL A 56 -7.30 -3.24 24.43
C VAL A 56 -6.42 -2.03 24.11
N ASP A 57 -6.68 -1.38 22.97
CA ASP A 57 -5.97 -0.19 22.53
C ASP A 57 -6.83 0.60 21.53
N THR A 58 -7.47 1.66 22.03
CA THR A 58 -8.31 2.55 21.23
C THR A 58 -7.51 3.20 20.09
N PHE A 59 -6.30 3.67 20.36
CA PHE A 59 -5.51 4.40 19.37
C PHE A 59 -5.02 3.47 18.26
N ALA A 60 -4.56 2.27 18.61
CA ALA A 60 -4.15 1.28 17.61
C ALA A 60 -5.34 0.80 16.76
N ALA A 61 -6.50 0.54 17.38
CA ALA A 61 -7.69 0.07 16.68
C ALA A 61 -8.15 1.05 15.58
N HIS A 62 -8.20 2.34 15.90
CA HIS A 62 -8.59 3.37 14.95
C HIS A 62 -7.52 3.59 13.87
N THR A 63 -6.27 3.80 14.26
CA THR A 63 -5.18 4.09 13.29
C THR A 63 -4.97 2.95 12.27
N GLU A 64 -5.17 1.70 12.67
CA GLU A 64 -5.10 0.55 11.76
C GLU A 64 -6.29 0.47 10.80
N VAL A 65 -7.50 0.68 11.31
CA VAL A 65 -8.73 0.50 10.51
C VAL A 65 -9.00 1.70 9.60
N GLU A 66 -8.73 2.91 10.07
CA GLU A 66 -9.03 4.17 9.38
C GLU A 66 -7.89 4.64 8.49
N LEU A 67 -6.68 4.67 9.03
CA LEU A 67 -5.51 5.22 8.33
C LEU A 67 -4.73 4.13 7.60
N GLY A 68 -4.95 2.86 7.94
CA GLY A 68 -4.12 1.74 7.46
C GLY A 68 -2.69 1.81 8.00
N ILE A 69 -2.47 2.56 9.08
CA ILE A 69 -1.16 2.78 9.69
C ILE A 69 -1.09 1.87 10.92
N SER A 70 -0.24 0.85 10.86
CA SER A 70 0.08 0.09 12.06
C SER A 70 0.98 0.95 12.95
N ALA A 71 0.57 1.22 14.19
CA ALA A 71 1.37 1.96 15.17
C ALA A 71 2.79 1.35 15.33
N HIS A 72 2.94 0.06 15.05
CA HIS A 72 4.20 -0.68 15.08
C HIS A 72 5.15 -0.41 13.90
N ASP A 73 4.66 0.02 12.73
CA ASP A 73 5.47 0.16 11.50
C ASP A 73 6.28 1.46 11.47
N LEU A 74 5.86 2.49 12.22
CA LEU A 74 6.60 3.74 12.38
C LEU A 74 7.92 3.59 13.14
N ALA A 75 8.11 2.47 13.85
CA ALA A 75 9.31 2.20 14.65
C ALA A 75 10.37 1.35 13.93
N ASN A 76 10.12 0.86 12.70
CA ASN A 76 11.05 -0.06 12.02
C ASN A 76 11.68 0.53 10.74
N PRO A 77 12.76 1.34 10.86
CA PRO A 77 13.48 1.93 9.72
C PRO A 77 14.11 0.90 8.77
N TRP A 78 14.15 -0.38 9.13
CA TRP A 78 14.72 -1.44 8.30
C TRP A 78 13.77 -1.96 7.22
N HIS A 79 12.45 -1.80 7.36
CA HIS A 79 11.48 -2.19 6.32
C HIS A 79 11.47 -1.20 5.14
N ALA A 80 11.61 0.11 5.40
CA ALA A 80 11.63 1.13 4.35
C ALA A 80 12.94 1.13 3.53
N ALA A 81 14.08 0.80 4.16
CA ALA A 81 15.39 0.85 3.51
C ALA A 81 15.74 -0.38 2.63
N GLY A 82 15.05 -1.52 2.80
CA GLY A 82 15.36 -2.77 2.09
C GLY A 82 14.96 -2.79 0.61
N SER A 83 14.01 -1.96 0.18
CA SER A 83 13.51 -1.93 -1.20
C SER A 83 14.50 -1.35 -2.21
N SER A 84 15.51 -0.59 -1.76
CA SER A 84 16.43 0.13 -2.65
C SER A 84 17.74 -0.61 -2.95
N ALA A 85 18.07 -1.69 -2.22
CA ALA A 85 19.34 -2.41 -2.42
C ALA A 85 19.30 -3.43 -3.58
N LEU A 86 18.15 -4.10 -3.78
CA LEU A 86 18.01 -5.15 -4.81
C LEU A 86 17.76 -4.58 -6.22
N ALA A 87 17.18 -3.39 -6.34
CA ALA A 87 16.98 -2.72 -7.63
C ALA A 87 18.31 -2.26 -8.27
N PHE A 88 19.34 -1.98 -7.46
CA PHE A 88 20.65 -1.52 -7.95
C PHE A 88 21.71 -2.62 -8.13
N THR A 89 21.47 -3.84 -7.63
CA THR A 89 22.39 -4.98 -7.83
C THR A 89 21.82 -6.12 -8.69
N GLY A 90 20.54 -6.04 -9.08
CA GLY A 90 19.91 -6.97 -10.04
C GLY A 90 20.28 -6.75 -11.51
N VAL A 91 21.02 -5.68 -11.86
CA VAL A 91 21.72 -5.58 -13.15
C VAL A 91 23.03 -6.36 -13.06
N ARG A 92 22.91 -7.68 -12.85
CA ARG A 92 23.98 -8.60 -13.21
C ARG A 92 23.38 -9.85 -13.84
N CYS A 93 23.28 -9.73 -15.16
CA CYS A 93 23.48 -10.76 -16.17
C CYS A 93 22.68 -12.07 -16.07
N CYS A 94 21.99 -12.35 -17.18
CA CYS A 94 21.64 -13.68 -17.70
C CYS A 94 20.33 -14.30 -17.21
N ARG A 95 19.22 -13.95 -17.89
CA ARG A 95 18.24 -14.96 -18.31
C ARG A 95 17.47 -14.59 -19.58
N TRP A 96 18.18 -14.25 -20.66
CA TRP A 96 17.60 -14.24 -22.00
C TRP A 96 18.18 -15.40 -22.80
N PRO A 97 17.37 -16.29 -23.41
CA PRO A 97 17.89 -17.37 -24.23
C PRO A 97 18.67 -16.78 -25.43
N ARG A 98 19.87 -17.31 -25.67
CA ARG A 98 20.90 -16.83 -26.62
C ARG A 98 20.46 -16.76 -28.10
N SER A 99 19.22 -17.07 -28.43
CA SER A 99 18.74 -17.23 -29.81
C SER A 99 18.41 -15.91 -30.52
N CYS A 100 18.31 -14.79 -29.82
CA CYS A 100 17.94 -13.49 -30.43
C CYS A 100 19.13 -12.60 -30.82
N CYS A 101 20.37 -12.95 -30.49
CA CYS A 101 21.54 -12.10 -30.75
C CYS A 101 22.21 -12.30 -32.13
N LEU A 102 21.70 -13.18 -33.00
CA LEU A 102 22.30 -13.41 -34.33
C LEU A 102 21.26 -13.32 -35.45
N ARG A 103 20.77 -12.11 -35.74
CA ARG A 103 20.32 -11.77 -37.10
C ARG A 103 20.21 -10.27 -37.32
N ARG A 104 21.34 -9.63 -37.66
CA ARG A 104 21.30 -8.40 -38.46
C ARG A 104 22.62 -8.21 -39.21
N ALA A 105 22.73 -8.84 -40.37
CA ALA A 105 23.70 -8.46 -41.40
C ALA A 105 23.35 -9.14 -42.75
N SER A 106 22.28 -8.71 -43.41
CA SER A 106 22.16 -8.84 -44.87
C SER A 106 21.15 -7.82 -45.38
N ALA A 107 21.65 -6.73 -45.94
CA ALA A 107 20.86 -5.84 -46.78
C ALA A 107 20.71 -6.48 -48.16
N SER A 108 19.48 -6.62 -48.64
CA SER A 108 19.18 -6.52 -50.08
C SER A 108 17.72 -6.13 -50.28
N ARG A 109 17.54 -5.25 -51.26
CA ARG A 109 16.33 -4.53 -51.64
C ARG A 109 15.24 -5.47 -52.17
N SER A 110 13.99 -5.19 -51.86
CA SER A 110 13.03 -4.74 -52.89
C SER A 110 11.74 -4.18 -52.27
N PRO A 111 11.09 -3.17 -52.89
CA PRO A 111 9.98 -2.44 -52.29
C PRO A 111 8.60 -2.89 -52.81
N SER A 112 7.58 -2.67 -51.97
CA SER A 112 6.16 -2.47 -52.34
C SER A 112 5.43 -3.70 -52.92
N ARG A 113 4.14 -3.96 -52.72
CA ARG A 113 2.98 -3.28 -52.13
C ARG A 113 1.91 -4.41 -52.08
N SER A 114 1.31 -4.67 -50.91
CA SER A 114 -0.11 -4.38 -50.61
C SER A 114 -1.14 -5.42 -51.08
N CYS A 115 -2.06 -5.71 -50.14
CA CYS A 115 -3.48 -6.09 -50.29
C CYS A 115 -3.87 -7.59 -50.22
N TRP A 116 -4.47 -7.95 -49.06
CA TRP A 116 -5.61 -8.88 -48.88
C TRP A 116 -6.84 -8.45 -49.74
N PRO A 117 -8.01 -9.12 -49.76
CA PRO A 117 -8.53 -10.37 -49.12
C PRO A 117 -9.10 -11.35 -50.20
N ALA A 118 -9.96 -12.37 -50.01
CA ALA A 118 -10.97 -12.79 -49.03
C ALA A 118 -11.20 -14.31 -49.15
#